data_AF-A0A3N5NG96-F1
#
_entry.id   AF-A0A3N5NG96-F1
#
_cell.length_a   1.000
_cell.length_b   1.000
_cell.length_c   1.000
_cell.angle_alpha   90.00
_cell.angle_beta   90.00
_cell.angle_gamma   90.00
#
_symmetry.space_group_name_H-M   'P 1'
#
loop_
_entity.id
_entity.type
_entity.pdbx_description
1 polymer ?
#
loop_
_entity_poly.entity_id
_entity_poly.type
_entity_poly.pdbx_seq_one_letter_code
_entity_poly.pdbx_strand_id
1 'polypeptide(L)'
;MKKKDLWLNMIPVVMAGMLASCQISDRELGTDLLPPGDNVLLFHDTIFDIQTRLIAGKPLVTSEIVADPQNVNRIYLLGSLYDTIRGVSTAEIITHFNTTTVYKAGPNTVIDSLVLYLRVQNYIGDTEGSFTIRAYELTDRIYMDSVYYSDYSAAGRYDPVPLAEKTIVPEANSTIELLINDQDFIDKFLAIQDDTTYFR
;
A
#
# COMPACT_ATOMS: atom_id res chain seq x y z
N MET A 1 -81.88 11.26 45.54
CA MET A 1 -80.43 11.56 45.59
C MET A 1 -80.21 12.92 44.97
N LYS A 2 -79.55 13.86 45.67
CA LYS A 2 -79.38 15.23 45.17
C LYS A 2 -78.35 15.19 44.03
N LYS A 3 -78.57 15.92 42.93
CA LYS A 3 -77.66 15.94 41.75
C LYS A 3 -76.19 16.14 42.13
N LYS A 4 -75.92 16.86 43.23
CA LYS A 4 -74.56 17.13 43.75
C LYS A 4 -73.84 15.87 44.25
N ASP A 5 -74.56 14.88 44.79
CA ASP A 5 -73.98 13.62 45.29
C ASP A 5 -73.61 12.66 44.14
N LEU A 6 -74.24 12.83 42.97
CA LEU A 6 -73.94 12.02 41.78
C LEU A 6 -72.61 12.46 41.13
N TRP A 7 -72.33 13.76 41.09
CA TRP A 7 -71.09 14.31 40.55
C TRP A 7 -69.88 14.05 41.46
N LEU A 8 -70.07 14.06 42.79
CA LEU A 8 -68.99 13.81 43.75
C LEU A 8 -68.47 12.36 43.67
N ASN A 9 -69.33 11.41 43.31
CA ASN A 9 -68.97 9.99 43.16
C ASN A 9 -68.45 9.64 41.77
N MET A 10 -68.76 10.44 40.74
CA MET A 10 -68.29 10.16 39.36
C MET A 10 -66.82 10.54 39.16
N ILE A 11 -66.37 11.63 39.79
CA ILE A 11 -64.98 12.13 39.70
C ILE A 11 -63.94 11.09 40.13
N PRO A 12 -64.04 10.42 41.30
CA PRO A 12 -63.06 9.41 41.70
C PRO A 12 -63.09 8.16 40.81
N VAL A 13 -64.25 7.80 40.24
CA VAL A 13 -64.37 6.66 39.31
C VAL A 13 -63.69 6.95 37.98
N VAL A 14 -63.88 8.16 37.43
CA VAL A 14 -63.21 8.59 36.19
C VAL A 14 -61.69 8.69 36.39
N MET A 15 -61.26 9.20 37.54
CA MET A 15 -59.84 9.33 37.87
C MET A 15 -59.16 7.98 38.09
N ALA A 16 -59.86 7.01 38.70
CA ALA A 16 -59.41 5.63 38.79
C ALA A 16 -59.32 4.95 37.41
N GLY A 17 -60.25 5.24 36.50
CA GLY A 17 -60.20 4.75 35.12
C GLY A 17 -59.02 5.28 34.31
N MET A 18 -58.60 6.53 34.55
CA MET A 18 -57.41 7.11 33.91
C MET A 18 -56.10 6.51 34.41
N LEU A 19 -56.04 6.04 35.66
CA LEU A 19 -54.87 5.36 36.22
C LEU A 19 -54.80 3.86 35.84
N ALA A 20 -55.91 3.27 35.41
CA ALA A 20 -55.98 1.90 34.90
C ALA A 20 -55.67 1.78 33.40
N SER A 21 -55.52 2.91 32.69
CA SER A 21 -55.00 2.94 31.32
C SER A 21 -53.47 2.84 31.36
N CYS A 22 -52.99 1.67 31.79
CA CYS A 22 -51.57 1.33 31.78
C CYS A 22 -51.17 0.79 30.39
N GLN A 23 -50.17 1.47 29.82
CA GLN A 23 -49.12 0.95 28.94
C GLN A 23 -49.58 0.03 27.81
N ILE A 24 -49.94 0.64 26.69
CA ILE A 24 -49.73 0.01 25.39
C ILE A 24 -48.23 -0.27 25.30
N SER A 25 -47.84 -1.53 25.17
CA SER A 25 -46.44 -1.88 24.97
C SER A 25 -45.98 -1.15 23.70
N ASP A 26 -44.93 -0.34 23.81
CA ASP A 26 -44.39 0.49 22.70
C ASP A 26 -43.92 -0.34 21.49
N ARG A 27 -44.06 -1.67 21.55
CA ARG A 27 -43.69 -2.66 20.54
C ARG A 27 -44.85 -3.15 19.68
N GLU A 28 -46.09 -2.74 19.96
CA GLU A 28 -47.29 -3.20 19.23
C GLU A 28 -47.80 -2.21 18.17
N LEU A 29 -47.23 -1.01 18.09
CA LEU A 29 -47.59 -0.05 17.04
C LEU A 29 -47.05 -0.53 15.68
N GLY A 30 -47.95 -1.01 14.82
CA GLY A 30 -47.62 -1.43 13.45
C GLY A 30 -47.37 -2.93 13.27
N THR A 31 -47.49 -3.75 14.31
CA THR A 31 -47.40 -5.22 14.21
C THR A 31 -48.58 -5.84 13.47
N ASP A 32 -49.73 -5.15 13.44
CA ASP A 32 -50.93 -5.57 12.68
C ASP A 32 -50.84 -5.27 11.17
N LEU A 33 -49.83 -4.51 10.74
CA LEU A 33 -49.61 -4.21 9.32
C LEU A 33 -48.77 -5.27 8.61
N LEU A 34 -47.99 -6.06 9.35
CA LEU A 34 -47.09 -7.07 8.82
C LEU A 34 -47.67 -8.47 9.04
N PRO A 35 -47.67 -9.36 8.03
CA PRO A 35 -48.11 -10.73 8.22
C PRO A 35 -47.23 -11.45 9.26
N PRO A 36 -47.76 -12.45 10.01
CA PRO A 36 -47.03 -13.11 11.11
C PRO A 36 -45.66 -13.73 10.75
N GLY A 37 -45.39 -13.93 9.45
CA GLY A 37 -44.13 -14.42 8.93
C GLY A 37 -43.03 -13.36 8.73
N ASP A 38 -43.36 -12.07 8.79
CA ASP A 38 -42.41 -10.95 8.62
C ASP A 38 -41.77 -10.48 9.94
N ASN A 39 -41.94 -11.25 11.02
CA ASN A 39 -41.28 -10.98 12.29
C ASN A 39 -39.76 -11.18 12.14
N VAL A 40 -39.00 -10.09 12.26
CA VAL A 40 -37.53 -10.16 12.28
C VAL A 40 -37.08 -10.61 13.67
N LEU A 41 -36.54 -11.83 13.74
CA LEU A 41 -35.87 -12.33 14.94
C LEU A 41 -34.53 -11.62 15.11
N LEU A 42 -34.51 -10.62 16.00
CA LEU A 42 -33.30 -9.92 16.41
C LEU A 42 -32.64 -10.71 17.55
N PHE A 43 -31.54 -11.38 17.24
CA PHE A 43 -30.64 -11.95 18.24
C PHE A 43 -29.61 -10.90 18.62
N HIS A 44 -29.36 -10.73 19.92
CA HIS A 44 -28.26 -9.92 20.44
C HIS A 44 -27.19 -10.86 20.97
N ASP A 45 -25.94 -10.59 20.62
CA ASP A 45 -24.77 -11.27 21.17
C ASP A 45 -24.13 -10.39 22.26
N THR A 46 -23.38 -11.00 23.16
CA THR A 46 -22.65 -10.33 24.26
C THR A 46 -21.33 -9.69 23.84
N ILE A 47 -20.98 -9.76 22.55
CA ILE A 47 -19.76 -9.17 21.99
C ILE A 47 -20.02 -7.69 21.70
N PHE A 48 -19.57 -6.81 22.59
CA PHE A 48 -19.68 -5.35 22.45
C PHE A 48 -18.42 -4.70 21.86
N ASP A 49 -17.35 -5.45 21.68
CA ASP A 49 -16.06 -4.95 21.18
C ASP A 49 -15.53 -5.84 20.05
N ILE A 50 -15.30 -5.22 18.89
CA ILE A 50 -14.63 -5.87 17.76
C ILE A 50 -13.19 -5.37 17.75
N GLN A 51 -12.28 -6.17 18.31
CA GLN A 51 -10.85 -5.88 18.23
C GLN A 51 -10.30 -6.36 16.89
N THR A 52 -9.99 -5.42 16.01
CA THR A 52 -9.27 -5.71 14.77
C THR A 52 -7.78 -5.43 14.97
N ARG A 53 -6.93 -6.25 14.36
CA ARG A 53 -5.48 -6.04 14.35
C ARG A 53 -4.97 -6.19 12.93
N LEU A 54 -3.96 -5.40 12.59
CA LEU A 54 -3.22 -5.61 11.35
C LEU A 54 -2.41 -6.90 11.49
N ILE A 55 -2.52 -7.76 10.49
CA ILE A 55 -1.62 -8.89 10.30
C ILE A 55 -0.65 -8.52 9.18
N ALA A 56 0.62 -8.89 9.34
CA ALA A 56 1.60 -8.72 8.28
C ALA A 56 1.11 -9.48 7.04
N GLY A 57 1.02 -8.76 5.91
CA GLY A 57 0.70 -9.36 4.62
C GLY A 57 1.77 -10.38 4.23
N LYS A 58 1.39 -11.37 3.42
CA LYS A 58 2.39 -12.24 2.79
C LYS A 58 3.22 -11.41 1.80
N PRO A 59 4.54 -11.63 1.72
CA PRO A 59 5.37 -10.97 0.72
C PRO A 59 4.84 -11.22 -0.68
N LEU A 60 4.86 -10.19 -1.52
CA LEU A 60 4.44 -10.26 -2.91
C LEU A 60 5.67 -10.35 -3.80
N VAL A 61 5.59 -11.08 -4.91
CA VAL A 61 6.66 -11.12 -5.91
C VAL A 61 6.83 -9.72 -6.50
N THR A 62 8.04 -9.17 -6.44
CA THR A 62 8.41 -7.83 -6.92
C THR A 62 9.35 -7.86 -8.12
N SER A 63 10.10 -8.94 -8.32
CA SER A 63 11.01 -9.12 -9.46
C SER A 63 10.33 -9.19 -10.84
N GLU A 64 11.06 -8.73 -11.85
CA GLU A 64 10.78 -9.07 -13.25
C GLU A 64 11.04 -10.55 -13.48
N ILE A 65 10.06 -11.25 -14.03
CA ILE A 65 10.20 -12.65 -14.41
C ILE A 65 9.98 -12.71 -15.91
N VAL A 66 11.02 -13.05 -16.67
CA VAL A 66 11.02 -13.12 -18.15
C VAL A 66 9.91 -14.03 -18.69
N ALA A 67 9.54 -15.07 -17.91
CA ALA A 67 8.51 -16.02 -18.29
C ALA A 67 7.07 -15.49 -18.14
N ASP A 68 6.86 -14.33 -17.52
CA ASP A 68 5.52 -13.75 -17.34
C ASP A 68 5.29 -12.54 -18.27
N PRO A 69 4.49 -12.69 -19.34
CA PRO A 69 4.21 -11.62 -20.29
C PRO A 69 3.45 -10.43 -19.70
N GLN A 70 2.85 -10.57 -18.51
CA GLN A 70 2.21 -9.45 -17.78
C GLN A 70 3.24 -8.58 -17.04
N ASN A 71 4.49 -9.04 -16.89
CA ASN A 71 5.48 -8.45 -16.00
C ASN A 71 6.38 -7.40 -16.70
N VAL A 72 6.33 -7.29 -18.03
CA VAL A 72 7.20 -6.40 -18.84
C VAL A 72 6.83 -4.91 -18.71
N ASN A 73 5.62 -4.58 -18.27
CA ASN A 73 5.14 -3.21 -18.04
C ASN A 73 4.86 -2.92 -16.57
N ARG A 74 5.55 -3.62 -15.66
CA ARG A 74 5.34 -3.44 -14.23
C ARG A 74 5.86 -2.07 -13.78
N ILE A 75 5.06 -1.40 -12.95
CA ILE A 75 5.43 -0.14 -12.31
C ILE A 75 6.09 -0.45 -10.98
N TYR A 76 7.29 0.09 -10.77
CA TYR A 76 8.00 0.01 -9.49
C TYR A 76 7.72 1.22 -8.61
N LEU A 77 7.79 1.00 -7.31
CA LEU A 77 7.64 2.03 -6.30
C LEU A 77 9.03 2.44 -5.78
N LEU A 78 9.21 3.73 -5.53
CA LEU A 78 10.41 4.29 -4.93
C LEU A 78 10.01 5.33 -3.89
N GLY A 79 10.63 5.30 -2.71
CA GLY A 79 10.46 6.31 -1.67
C GLY A 79 9.86 5.75 -0.39
N SER A 80 9.25 6.61 0.42
CA SER A 80 8.61 6.19 1.67
C SER A 80 7.28 6.90 1.87
N LEU A 81 6.34 6.22 2.51
CA LEU A 81 5.02 6.72 2.82
C LEU A 81 4.72 6.45 4.29
N TYR A 82 4.20 7.46 4.98
CA TYR A 82 3.67 7.30 6.33
C TYR A 82 2.14 7.18 6.28
N ASP A 83 1.61 6.08 6.82
CA ASP A 83 0.19 5.82 7.03
C ASP A 83 -0.08 5.82 8.55
N THR A 84 -1.13 6.50 9.02
CA THR A 84 -1.49 6.53 10.44
C THR A 84 -1.90 5.17 10.99
N ILE A 85 -2.35 4.27 10.12
CA ILE A 85 -2.77 2.91 10.48
C ILE A 85 -1.59 1.94 10.39
N ARG A 86 -0.80 1.99 9.31
CA ARG A 86 0.26 1.01 9.01
C ARG A 86 1.67 1.45 9.40
N GLY A 87 1.88 2.72 9.74
CA GLY A 87 3.20 3.29 9.99
C GLY A 87 3.95 3.63 8.70
N VAL A 88 5.29 3.59 8.77
CA VAL A 88 6.16 3.90 7.63
C VAL A 88 6.32 2.67 6.74
N SER A 89 6.07 2.83 5.44
CA SER A 89 6.42 1.86 4.40
C SER A 89 7.49 2.46 3.50
N THR A 90 8.55 1.71 3.23
CA THR A 90 9.66 2.13 2.36
C THR A 90 9.73 1.21 1.16
N ALA A 91 9.99 1.77 -0.02
CA ALA A 91 10.20 1.06 -1.27
C ALA A 91 11.56 1.46 -1.85
N GLU A 92 12.36 0.44 -2.15
CA GLU A 92 13.68 0.55 -2.77
C GLU A 92 13.64 -0.20 -4.10
N ILE A 93 14.40 0.30 -5.09
CA ILE A 93 14.52 -0.34 -6.41
C ILE A 93 15.92 -0.88 -6.55
N ILE A 94 16.01 -2.15 -6.94
CA ILE A 94 17.26 -2.81 -7.30
C ILE A 94 17.12 -3.22 -8.76
N THR A 95 18.10 -2.84 -9.58
CA THR A 95 18.07 -3.10 -11.01
C THR A 95 19.45 -3.46 -11.54
N HIS A 96 19.47 -4.25 -12.61
CA HIS A 96 20.69 -4.55 -13.35
C HIS A 96 20.95 -3.47 -14.38
N PHE A 97 22.17 -2.97 -14.37
CA PHE A 97 22.72 -2.23 -15.50
C PHE A 97 23.49 -3.23 -16.35
N ASN A 98 22.96 -3.62 -17.50
CA ASN A 98 23.60 -4.59 -18.40
C ASN A 98 23.73 -4.01 -19.81
N THR A 99 24.86 -4.25 -20.45
CA THR A 99 25.02 -4.01 -21.89
C THR A 99 24.25 -5.07 -22.66
N THR A 100 23.70 -4.70 -23.82
CA THR A 100 23.06 -5.68 -24.71
C THR A 100 24.03 -6.80 -25.07
N THR A 101 23.54 -8.04 -25.24
CA THR A 101 24.36 -9.21 -25.60
C THR A 101 25.13 -9.07 -26.92
N VAL A 102 24.75 -8.11 -27.75
CA VAL A 102 25.42 -7.79 -29.02
C VAL A 102 26.57 -6.79 -28.88
N TYR A 103 26.71 -6.15 -27.72
CA TYR A 103 27.76 -5.17 -27.48
C TYR A 103 29.13 -5.86 -27.39
N LYS A 104 30.07 -5.42 -28.23
CA LYS A 104 31.47 -5.84 -28.20
C LYS A 104 32.33 -4.61 -28.09
N ALA A 105 33.14 -4.51 -27.04
CA ALA A 105 34.09 -3.42 -26.89
C ALA A 105 35.17 -3.58 -27.97
N GLY A 106 35.53 -2.47 -28.60
CA GLY A 106 36.67 -2.44 -29.52
C GLY A 106 37.99 -2.35 -28.76
N PRO A 107 39.13 -2.52 -29.45
CA PRO A 107 40.43 -2.20 -28.87
C PRO A 107 40.46 -0.74 -28.39
N ASN A 108 40.87 -0.53 -27.14
CA ASN A 108 40.92 0.79 -26.49
C ASN A 108 39.56 1.50 -26.33
N THR A 109 38.44 0.77 -26.27
CA THR A 109 37.16 1.37 -25.86
C THR A 109 37.26 1.88 -24.43
N VAL A 110 36.87 3.14 -24.23
CA VAL A 110 36.75 3.79 -22.93
C VAL A 110 35.30 4.23 -22.77
N ILE A 111 34.70 3.93 -21.63
CA ILE A 111 33.39 4.44 -21.26
C ILE A 111 33.63 5.71 -20.44
N ASP A 112 33.09 6.83 -20.92
CA ASP A 112 33.28 8.16 -20.32
C ASP A 112 32.24 8.46 -19.23
N SER A 113 31.01 7.97 -19.40
CA SER A 113 29.94 8.17 -18.41
C SER A 113 28.84 7.12 -18.52
N LEU A 114 28.13 6.93 -17.42
CA LEU A 114 26.96 6.07 -17.32
C LEU A 114 25.78 6.91 -16.84
N VAL A 115 24.62 6.78 -17.49
CA VAL A 115 23.43 7.56 -17.13
C VAL A 115 22.26 6.63 -16.85
N LEU A 116 21.71 6.73 -15.64
CA LEU A 116 20.50 6.02 -15.23
C LEU A 116 19.29 6.95 -15.41
N TYR A 117 18.35 6.50 -16.24
CA TYR A 117 17.08 7.19 -16.47
C TYR A 117 15.95 6.48 -15.73
N LEU A 118 15.26 7.20 -14.84
CA LEU A 118 14.07 6.72 -14.14
C LEU A 118 12.85 7.50 -14.63
N ARG A 119 11.88 6.78 -15.21
CA ARG A 119 10.65 7.38 -15.73
C ARG A 119 9.58 7.37 -14.65
N VAL A 120 9.16 8.55 -14.18
CA VAL A 120 8.11 8.68 -13.15
C VAL A 120 6.73 8.63 -13.81
N GLN A 121 6.02 7.51 -13.65
CA GLN A 121 4.67 7.40 -14.20
C GLN A 121 3.65 8.21 -13.40
N ASN A 122 3.66 8.07 -12.09
CA ASN A 122 2.80 8.81 -11.16
C ASN A 122 3.46 8.87 -9.78
N TYR A 123 2.92 9.66 -8.87
CA TYR A 123 3.38 9.76 -7.50
C TYR A 123 2.20 9.96 -6.54
N ILE A 124 2.41 9.65 -5.26
CA ILE A 124 1.42 9.81 -4.19
C ILE A 124 2.10 10.46 -2.98
N GLY A 125 1.33 11.21 -2.19
CA GLY A 125 1.85 11.91 -1.01
C GLY A 125 1.97 13.41 -1.26
N ASP A 126 2.97 14.03 -0.63
CA ASP A 126 3.23 15.46 -0.75
C ASP A 126 3.73 15.80 -2.17
N THR A 127 3.01 16.71 -2.84
CA THR A 127 3.28 17.12 -4.23
C THR A 127 4.29 18.25 -4.33
N GLU A 128 4.57 18.95 -3.23
CA GLU A 128 5.50 20.08 -3.18
C GLU A 128 6.81 19.70 -2.47
N GLY A 129 6.80 18.59 -1.72
CA GLY A 129 7.96 18.05 -1.04
C GLY A 129 9.07 17.62 -2.00
N SER A 130 10.29 18.11 -1.76
CA SER A 130 11.48 17.58 -2.41
C SER A 130 11.93 16.28 -1.77
N PHE A 131 12.35 15.30 -2.57
CA PHE A 131 13.00 14.10 -2.07
C PHE A 131 14.30 13.82 -2.82
N THR A 132 15.24 13.18 -2.12
CA THR A 132 16.58 12.86 -2.65
C THR A 132 16.65 11.39 -3.04
N ILE A 133 17.01 11.14 -4.29
CA ILE A 133 17.30 9.81 -4.82
C ILE A 133 18.80 9.59 -4.78
N ARG A 134 19.20 8.44 -4.26
CA ARG A 134 20.60 7.99 -4.22
C ARG A 134 20.69 6.64 -4.89
N ALA A 135 21.62 6.49 -5.82
CA ALA A 135 21.97 5.24 -6.44
C ALA A 135 23.24 4.70 -5.80
N TYR A 136 23.24 3.41 -5.46
CA TYR A 136 24.35 2.73 -4.82
C TYR A 136 24.73 1.48 -5.63
N GLU A 137 25.99 1.07 -5.54
CA GLU A 137 26.41 -0.22 -6.09
C GLU A 137 25.93 -1.35 -5.17
N LEU A 138 25.25 -2.35 -5.73
CA LEU A 138 24.91 -3.58 -5.01
C LEU A 138 26.13 -4.50 -4.95
N THR A 139 26.50 -4.98 -3.76
CA THR A 139 27.64 -5.89 -3.56
C THR A 139 27.26 -7.35 -3.76
N ASP A 140 25.98 -7.68 -3.54
CA ASP A 140 25.45 -9.02 -3.75
C ASP A 140 25.05 -9.22 -5.22
N ARG A 141 25.25 -10.43 -5.76
CA ARG A 141 24.74 -10.79 -7.08
C ARG A 141 23.24 -11.03 -7.00
N ILE A 142 22.49 -10.48 -7.96
CA ILE A 142 21.10 -10.86 -8.22
C ILE A 142 21.00 -11.51 -9.61
N TYR A 143 19.97 -12.30 -9.84
CA TYR A 143 19.84 -13.12 -11.04
C TYR A 143 18.48 -12.96 -11.69
N MET A 144 18.44 -12.93 -13.02
CA MET A 144 17.21 -12.73 -13.78
C MET A 144 16.27 -13.95 -13.73
N ASP A 145 16.82 -15.13 -13.41
CA ASP A 145 16.07 -16.39 -13.25
C ASP A 145 15.50 -16.59 -11.84
N SER A 146 15.81 -15.68 -10.92
CA SER A 146 15.46 -15.77 -9.51
C SER A 146 14.24 -14.91 -9.19
N VAL A 147 13.43 -15.39 -8.24
CA VAL A 147 12.21 -14.70 -7.79
C VAL A 147 12.51 -13.91 -6.52
N TYR A 148 12.29 -12.60 -6.57
CA TYR A 148 12.46 -11.70 -5.43
C TYR A 148 11.10 -11.18 -4.95
N TYR A 149 10.98 -11.02 -3.63
CA TYR A 149 9.75 -10.63 -2.95
C TYR A 149 9.89 -9.27 -2.26
N SER A 150 8.76 -8.68 -1.90
CA SER A 150 8.66 -7.35 -1.27
C SER A 150 9.32 -7.25 0.12
N ASP A 151 9.69 -8.36 0.74
CA ASP A 151 10.43 -8.43 2.00
C ASP A 151 11.94 -8.61 1.80
N TYR A 152 12.43 -8.55 0.56
CA TYR A 152 13.86 -8.51 0.27
C TYR A 152 14.48 -7.23 0.83
N SER A 153 15.44 -7.37 1.74
CA SER A 153 16.18 -6.26 2.33
C SER A 153 17.50 -6.03 1.60
N ALA A 154 17.75 -4.79 1.16
CA ALA A 154 19.04 -4.36 0.63
C ALA A 154 20.05 -4.02 1.74
N ALA A 155 19.62 -3.91 3.00
CA ALA A 155 20.47 -3.44 4.09
C ALA A 155 21.75 -4.29 4.24
N GLY A 156 22.91 -3.63 4.16
CA GLY A 156 24.22 -4.27 4.25
C GLY A 156 24.67 -5.04 3.00
N ARG A 157 23.95 -4.90 1.88
CA ARG A 157 24.23 -5.56 0.60
C ARG A 157 24.59 -4.59 -0.53
N TYR A 158 24.92 -3.35 -0.18
CA TYR A 158 25.34 -2.31 -1.11
C TYR A 158 26.53 -1.53 -0.53
N ASP A 159 27.33 -0.92 -1.40
CA ASP A 159 28.38 0.00 -1.01
C ASP A 159 27.75 1.29 -0.46
N PRO A 160 28.02 1.71 0.78
CA PRO A 160 27.44 2.91 1.36
C PRO A 160 27.84 4.22 0.64
N VAL A 161 28.83 4.19 -0.25
CA VAL A 161 29.20 5.33 -1.09
C VAL A 161 28.23 5.43 -2.28
N PRO A 162 27.48 6.54 -2.42
CA PRO A 162 26.55 6.70 -3.54
C PRO A 162 27.29 6.93 -4.86
N LEU A 163 26.88 6.21 -5.91
CA LEU A 163 27.35 6.39 -7.29
C LEU A 163 26.80 7.67 -7.92
N ALA A 164 25.56 8.03 -7.56
CA ALA A 164 24.90 9.25 -8.00
C ALA A 164 23.84 9.69 -6.96
N GLU A 165 23.63 10.99 -6.86
CA GLU A 165 22.60 11.59 -6.00
C GLU A 165 21.89 12.72 -6.75
N LYS A 166 20.57 12.80 -6.62
CA LYS A 166 19.78 13.92 -7.14
C LYS A 166 18.57 14.20 -6.28
N THR A 167 18.37 15.47 -5.95
CA THR A 167 17.16 15.95 -5.29
C THR A 167 16.17 16.45 -6.33
N ILE A 168 14.93 16.01 -6.23
CA ILE A 168 13.85 16.38 -7.15
C ILE A 168 12.57 16.69 -6.40
N VAL A 169 11.67 17.43 -7.05
CA VAL A 169 10.26 17.49 -6.70
C VAL A 169 9.53 16.50 -7.63
N PRO A 170 8.73 15.55 -7.11
CA PRO A 170 8.05 14.57 -7.95
C PRO A 170 7.13 15.26 -8.97
N GLU A 171 7.28 14.90 -10.24
CA GLU A 171 6.39 15.34 -11.30
C GLU A 171 5.90 14.13 -12.09
N ALA A 172 4.59 14.02 -12.26
CA ALA A 172 4.00 12.94 -13.04
C ALA A 172 4.42 13.09 -14.51
N ASN A 173 4.70 11.96 -15.14
CA ASN A 173 5.19 11.93 -16.51
C ASN A 173 6.58 12.56 -16.76
N SER A 174 7.40 12.74 -15.72
CA SER A 174 8.79 13.22 -15.84
C SER A 174 9.82 12.08 -15.98
N THR A 175 11.04 12.45 -16.39
CA THR A 175 12.21 11.56 -16.41
C THR A 175 13.30 12.14 -15.52
N ILE A 176 13.81 11.31 -14.63
CA ILE A 176 14.91 11.63 -13.73
C ILE A 176 16.18 11.04 -14.32
N GLU A 177 17.18 11.89 -14.47
CA GLU A 177 18.51 11.52 -14.96
C GLU A 177 19.52 11.56 -13.82
N LEU A 178 20.20 10.44 -13.60
CA LEU A 178 21.29 10.27 -12.64
C LEU A 178 22.58 9.95 -13.40
N LEU A 179 23.51 10.90 -13.41
CA LEU A 179 24.84 10.74 -14.01
C LEU A 179 25.77 10.05 -13.00
N ILE A 180 26.36 8.94 -13.42
CA ILE A 180 27.34 8.17 -12.67
C ILE A 180 28.70 8.40 -13.35
N ASN A 181 29.64 8.99 -12.58
CA ASN A 181 31.00 9.33 -13.03
C ASN A 181 32.07 8.52 -12.28
N ASP A 182 31.68 7.51 -11.52
CA ASP A 182 32.61 6.67 -10.78
C ASP A 182 33.34 5.73 -11.74
N GLN A 183 34.63 5.98 -11.97
CA GLN A 183 35.41 5.24 -12.97
C GLN A 183 35.60 3.77 -12.56
N ASP A 184 35.79 3.49 -11.27
CA ASP A 184 35.98 2.12 -10.76
C ASP A 184 34.73 1.26 -11.03
N PHE A 185 33.54 1.85 -10.89
CA PHE A 185 32.28 1.22 -11.27
C PHE A 185 32.12 1.08 -12.79
N ILE A 186 32.43 2.14 -13.55
CA ILE A 186 32.31 2.15 -15.01
C ILE A 186 33.23 1.12 -15.68
N ASP A 187 34.45 0.94 -15.18
CA ASP A 187 35.43 0.00 -15.75
C ASP A 187 34.99 -1.47 -15.63
N LYS A 188 34.09 -1.78 -14.69
CA LYS A 188 33.51 -3.13 -14.55
C LYS A 188 32.77 -3.56 -15.81
N PHE A 189 32.14 -2.65 -16.54
CA PHE A 189 31.43 -2.96 -17.79
C PHE A 189 32.37 -3.40 -18.93
N LEU A 190 33.62 -2.97 -18.90
CA LEU A 190 34.65 -3.41 -19.84
C LEU A 190 35.28 -4.73 -19.40
N ALA A 191 35.41 -4.96 -18.08
CA ALA A 191 35.97 -6.20 -17.53
C ALA A 191 35.04 -7.42 -17.64
N ILE A 192 33.71 -7.21 -17.67
CA ILE A 192 32.69 -8.29 -17.70
C ILE A 192 32.72 -9.11 -19.02
N GLN A 193 33.45 -8.68 -20.06
CA GLN A 193 33.55 -9.46 -21.30
C GLN A 193 34.16 -10.86 -21.11
N ASP A 194 34.89 -11.08 -20.02
CA ASP A 194 35.52 -12.37 -19.67
C ASP A 194 34.75 -13.15 -18.58
N ASP A 195 33.69 -12.60 -17.98
CA ASP A 195 32.86 -13.33 -17.01
C ASP A 195 31.90 -14.27 -17.76
N THR A 196 32.39 -15.48 -18.02
CA THR A 196 31.64 -16.56 -18.70
C THR A 196 30.40 -17.06 -17.95
N THR A 197 30.09 -16.53 -16.76
CA THR A 197 28.93 -17.00 -16.00
C THR A 197 27.58 -16.46 -16.50
N TYR A 198 27.52 -15.47 -17.40
CA TYR A 198 26.25 -14.88 -17.84
C TYR A 198 26.16 -14.39 -19.31
N PHE A 199 26.59 -15.22 -20.27
CA PHE A 199 26.20 -15.07 -21.69
C PHE A 199 25.86 -16.42 -22.35
N ARG A 200 24.89 -17.15 -21.79
CA ARG A 200 24.11 -18.16 -22.53
C ARG A 200 22.64 -18.10 -22.17
#